data_AF-W4LL51-F1
#
_entry.id   AF-W4LL51-F1
#
_cell.length_a   1.000
_cell.length_b   1.000
_cell.length_c   1.000
_cell.angle_alpha   90.00
_cell.angle_beta   90.00
_cell.angle_gamma   90.00
#
_symmetry.space_group_name_H-M   'P 1'
#
loop_
_entity.id
_entity.type
_entity.pdbx_description
1 polymer ?
#
loop_
_entity_poly.entity_id
_entity_poly.type
_entity_poly.pdbx_seq_one_letter_code
_entity_poly.pdbx_strand_id
1 'polypeptide(L)'
;MMVWQKRYSPPGASPGTLHLPSALRGDVRITAIHYSPGAYSEEEIIDLDDFLRTAPGDGVLWINMDGLGDVSALEKLGQHWNLHPLSLEDVLNVPQRSKMEDYEHYAFLTFRTAFMEAPQHVCMEQVSLFWGTSYVLTFQDEAEHDAFEPVRNRIRHRRGHIRQHGADYLAYALLDAAIDSFFPVLETLGEELEALEEAVLKAPTRETMEAIHAIRRTLTHLRRVIWPTREMVHAFAHSESERMTGSTRVFLRDCYDHVLQVLDVLESYRDLGGSLMETYLSAQSYR
;
A
#
# COMPACT_ATOMS: atom_id res chain seq x y z
N MET A 1 17.20 6.62 -13.90
CA MET A 1 16.40 6.11 -15.02
C MET A 1 15.69 4.85 -14.53
N MET A 2 14.55 5.00 -13.83
CA MET A 2 13.72 3.85 -13.48
C MET A 2 12.72 3.65 -14.62
N VAL A 3 13.14 2.84 -15.58
CA VAL A 3 12.22 2.26 -16.56
C VAL A 3 11.34 1.30 -15.78
N TRP A 4 10.03 1.44 -15.94
CA TRP A 4 9.00 0.58 -15.38
C TRP A 4 9.35 -0.89 -15.64
N GLN A 5 9.88 -1.60 -14.63
CA GLN A 5 10.16 -3.03 -14.68
C GLN A 5 9.11 -3.75 -13.87
N LYS A 6 8.04 -4.19 -14.55
CA LYS A 6 7.06 -5.09 -13.94
C LYS A 6 7.63 -6.50 -13.87
N ARG A 7 7.69 -7.06 -12.67
CA ARG A 7 8.21 -8.39 -12.38
C ARG A 7 7.10 -9.40 -12.66
N TYR A 8 6.90 -9.74 -13.93
CA TYR A 8 5.85 -10.67 -14.39
C TYR A 8 6.38 -12.10 -14.52
N SER A 9 5.47 -13.06 -14.39
CA SER A 9 5.63 -14.39 -15.00
C SER A 9 6.02 -14.28 -16.49
N PRO A 10 6.92 -15.14 -17.01
CA PRO A 10 7.36 -15.07 -18.40
C PRO A 10 6.17 -15.24 -19.37
N PRO A 11 6.17 -14.55 -20.53
CA PRO A 11 5.12 -14.72 -21.52
C PRO A 11 4.90 -16.20 -21.89
N GLY A 12 3.65 -16.67 -21.79
CA GLY A 12 3.29 -18.07 -22.03
C GLY A 12 3.27 -18.96 -20.78
N ALA A 13 3.54 -18.42 -19.59
CA ALA A 13 3.28 -19.12 -18.33
C ALA A 13 1.78 -19.46 -18.20
N SER A 14 1.49 -20.59 -17.57
CA SER A 14 0.10 -20.96 -17.27
C SER A 14 -0.49 -19.98 -16.24
N PRO A 15 -1.73 -19.51 -16.41
CA PRO A 15 -2.37 -18.63 -15.44
C PRO A 15 -2.41 -19.28 -14.05
N GLY A 16 -2.07 -18.51 -13.01
CA GLY A 16 -2.04 -18.99 -11.62
C GLY A 16 -0.75 -19.70 -11.21
N THR A 17 0.27 -19.76 -12.07
CA THR A 17 1.59 -20.26 -11.67
C THR A 17 2.33 -19.20 -10.85
N LEU A 18 2.75 -19.57 -9.64
CA LEU A 18 3.53 -18.69 -8.77
C LEU A 18 5.00 -18.69 -9.20
N HIS A 19 5.43 -17.58 -9.78
CA HIS A 19 6.84 -17.35 -10.13
C HIS A 19 7.42 -16.31 -9.16
N LEU A 20 8.42 -16.72 -8.36
CA LEU A 20 9.17 -15.77 -7.53
C LEU A 20 10.18 -14.99 -8.38
N PRO A 21 10.00 -13.67 -8.56
CA PRO A 21 11.01 -12.84 -9.18
C PRO A 21 12.28 -12.80 -8.30
N SER A 22 13.46 -12.75 -8.91
CA SER A 22 14.73 -12.71 -8.18
C SER A 22 14.84 -11.53 -7.21
N ALA A 23 14.17 -10.41 -7.53
CA ALA A 23 14.15 -9.20 -6.72
C ALA A 23 13.24 -9.28 -5.48
N LEU A 24 12.44 -10.34 -5.32
CA LEU A 24 11.63 -10.61 -4.12
C LEU A 24 12.27 -11.67 -3.21
N ARG A 25 13.50 -12.09 -3.49
CA ARG A 25 14.24 -13.00 -2.61
C ARG A 25 14.72 -12.26 -1.37
N GLY A 26 14.49 -12.84 -0.21
CA GLY A 26 14.90 -12.28 1.06
C GLY A 26 14.33 -13.11 2.21
N ASP A 27 14.61 -12.66 3.43
CA ASP A 27 14.01 -13.23 4.62
C ASP A 27 12.51 -12.91 4.65
N VAL A 28 11.73 -13.86 5.14
CA VAL A 28 10.28 -13.71 5.33
C VAL A 28 9.97 -13.80 6.80
N ARG A 29 9.13 -12.90 7.28
CA ARG A 29 8.61 -12.91 8.64
C ARG A 29 7.10 -12.94 8.60
N ILE A 30 6.51 -13.89 9.32
CA ILE A 30 5.06 -14.05 9.39
C ILE A 30 4.63 -13.77 10.82
N THR A 31 3.74 -12.81 11.00
CA THR A 31 3.20 -12.43 12.31
C THR A 31 1.70 -12.66 12.33
N ALA A 32 1.20 -13.33 13.37
CA ALA A 32 -0.21 -13.46 13.65
C ALA A 32 -0.62 -12.50 14.76
N ILE A 33 -1.69 -11.72 14.51
CA ILE A 33 -2.39 -10.93 15.50
C ILE A 33 -3.81 -11.44 15.60
N HIS A 34 -4.18 -11.95 16.76
CA HIS A 34 -5.55 -12.32 17.06
C HIS A 34 -6.16 -11.33 18.03
N TYR A 35 -7.41 -10.93 17.79
CA TYR A 35 -8.13 -10.10 18.76
C TYR A 35 -9.62 -10.36 18.79
N SER A 36 -10.19 -10.09 19.95
CA SER A 36 -11.62 -10.00 20.21
C SER A 36 -11.91 -8.77 21.08
N PRO A 37 -13.17 -8.45 21.41
CA PRO A 37 -13.46 -7.32 22.28
C PRO A 37 -12.78 -7.38 23.65
N GLY A 38 -12.46 -8.59 24.14
CA GLY A 38 -11.86 -8.84 25.46
C GLY A 38 -10.45 -9.43 25.46
N ALA A 39 -10.00 -10.04 24.36
CA ALA A 39 -8.70 -10.70 24.26
C ALA A 39 -7.86 -10.15 23.11
N TYR A 40 -6.55 -10.38 23.19
CA TYR A 40 -5.58 -10.09 22.14
C TYR A 40 -4.32 -10.93 22.35
N SER A 41 -3.76 -11.43 21.26
CA SER A 41 -2.43 -12.02 21.19
C SER A 41 -1.73 -11.57 19.91
N GLU A 42 -0.40 -11.53 19.98
CA GLU A 42 0.48 -11.26 18.85
C GLU A 42 1.68 -12.20 18.98
N GLU A 43 1.96 -12.96 17.93
CA GLU A 43 3.07 -13.91 17.89
C GLU A 43 3.69 -13.99 16.49
N GLU A 44 5.00 -14.22 16.45
CA GLU A 44 5.71 -14.55 15.22
C GLU A 44 5.56 -16.05 14.94
N ILE A 45 5.14 -16.39 13.73
CA ILE A 45 4.87 -17.76 13.31
C ILE A 45 6.19 -18.39 12.81
N ILE A 46 6.72 -19.32 13.60
CA ILE A 46 7.92 -20.11 13.24
C ILE A 46 7.53 -21.37 12.47
N ASP A 47 6.43 -22.03 12.85
CA ASP A 47 5.88 -23.20 12.17
C ASP A 47 4.45 -22.88 11.69
N LEU A 48 4.33 -22.58 10.39
CA LEU A 48 3.06 -22.23 9.78
C LEU A 48 2.06 -23.38 9.80
N ASP A 49 2.50 -24.63 9.62
CA ASP A 49 1.59 -25.77 9.58
C ASP A 49 1.01 -26.03 10.98
N ASP A 50 1.81 -25.86 12.04
CA ASP A 50 1.34 -25.99 13.42
C ASP A 50 0.40 -24.86 13.83
N PHE A 51 0.75 -23.62 13.48
CA PHE A 51 -0.10 -22.47 13.72
C PHE A 51 -1.47 -22.64 13.06
N LEU A 52 -1.54 -23.01 11.77
CA LEU A 52 -2.80 -23.18 11.05
C LEU A 52 -3.70 -24.28 11.62
N ARG A 53 -3.14 -25.29 12.33
CA ARG A 53 -3.93 -26.33 13.02
C ARG A 53 -4.52 -25.85 14.35
N THR A 54 -3.86 -24.88 14.98
CA THR A 54 -4.17 -24.43 16.35
C THR A 54 -4.76 -23.03 16.39
N ALA A 55 -4.88 -22.37 15.23
CA ALA A 55 -5.34 -21.01 15.09
C ALA A 55 -6.70 -20.79 15.78
N PRO A 56 -6.86 -19.69 16.53
CA PRO A 56 -8.11 -19.39 17.23
C PRO A 56 -9.27 -19.17 16.24
N GLY A 57 -10.42 -19.74 16.56
CA GLY A 57 -11.62 -19.68 15.70
C GLY A 57 -12.61 -18.57 16.05
N ASP A 58 -12.43 -17.88 17.19
CA ASP A 58 -13.23 -16.73 17.61
C ASP A 58 -12.55 -15.41 17.21
N GLY A 59 -13.29 -14.30 17.18
CA GLY A 59 -12.70 -12.98 16.91
C GLY A 59 -12.16 -12.79 15.49
N VAL A 60 -11.12 -11.97 15.35
CA VAL A 60 -10.47 -11.66 14.07
C VAL A 60 -9.01 -12.09 14.13
N LEU A 61 -8.59 -12.86 13.13
CA LEU A 61 -7.20 -13.26 12.93
C LEU A 61 -6.57 -12.46 11.77
N TRP A 62 -5.56 -11.67 12.08
CA TRP A 62 -4.74 -10.98 11.10
C TRP A 62 -3.39 -11.67 10.96
N ILE A 63 -3.10 -12.21 9.77
CA ILE A 63 -1.78 -12.74 9.44
C ILE A 63 -1.09 -11.76 8.50
N ASN A 64 0.09 -11.32 8.89
CA ASN A 64 0.94 -10.43 8.12
C ASN A 64 2.21 -11.14 7.70
N MET A 65 2.49 -11.19 6.40
CA MET A 65 3.71 -11.71 5.82
C MET A 65 4.54 -10.54 5.29
N ASP A 66 5.65 -10.26 5.95
CA ASP A 66 6.65 -9.28 5.55
C ASP A 66 7.71 -9.98 4.70
N GLY A 67 7.85 -9.54 3.45
CA GLY A 67 8.69 -10.17 2.43
C GLY A 67 7.97 -11.31 1.70
N LEU A 68 8.26 -11.46 0.41
CA LEU A 68 7.62 -12.45 -0.48
C LEU A 68 8.57 -13.59 -0.90
N GLY A 69 9.69 -13.76 -0.19
CA GLY A 69 10.76 -14.71 -0.55
C GLY A 69 10.39 -16.19 -0.39
N ASP A 70 9.36 -16.51 0.40
CA ASP A 70 8.90 -17.86 0.69
C ASP A 70 7.56 -18.17 0.01
N VAL A 71 7.66 -18.64 -1.25
CA VAL A 71 6.48 -19.04 -2.03
C VAL A 71 5.74 -20.21 -1.40
N SER A 72 6.43 -21.10 -0.68
CA SER A 72 5.79 -22.25 -0.03
C SER A 72 4.85 -21.79 1.08
N ALA A 73 5.27 -20.79 1.87
CA ALA A 73 4.40 -20.17 2.86
C ALA A 73 3.18 -19.48 2.21
N LEU A 74 3.38 -18.73 1.12
CA LEU A 74 2.27 -18.12 0.35
C LEU A 74 1.29 -19.18 -0.18
N GLU A 75 1.78 -20.29 -0.73
CA GLU A 75 0.96 -21.40 -1.22
C GLU A 75 0.16 -22.06 -0.09
N LYS A 76 0.77 -22.28 1.07
CA LYS A 76 0.10 -22.87 2.23
C LYS A 76 -1.01 -21.98 2.76
N LEU A 77 -0.76 -20.68 2.90
CA LEU A 77 -1.80 -19.71 3.27
C LEU A 77 -2.91 -19.72 2.20
N GLY A 78 -2.54 -19.67 0.93
CA GLY A 78 -3.47 -19.74 -0.20
C GLY A 78 -4.38 -20.97 -0.16
N GLN A 79 -3.82 -22.15 0.08
CA GLN A 79 -4.57 -23.40 0.20
C GLN A 79 -5.48 -23.42 1.42
N HIS A 80 -5.00 -22.93 2.58
CA HIS A 80 -5.77 -22.94 3.83
C HIS A 80 -7.06 -22.13 3.73
N TRP A 81 -7.01 -20.93 3.12
CA TRP A 81 -8.20 -20.08 2.91
C TRP A 81 -8.86 -20.26 1.53
N ASN A 82 -8.43 -21.25 0.74
CA ASN A 82 -8.93 -21.50 -0.61
C ASN A 82 -8.89 -20.25 -1.52
N LEU A 83 -7.77 -19.53 -1.48
CA LEU A 83 -7.52 -18.35 -2.30
C LEU A 83 -7.32 -18.77 -3.76
N HIS A 84 -7.92 -18.00 -4.67
CA HIS A 84 -7.83 -18.27 -6.09
C HIS A 84 -6.39 -18.10 -6.59
N PRO A 85 -5.84 -19.04 -7.38
CA PRO A 85 -4.45 -18.98 -7.86
C PRO A 85 -4.08 -17.67 -8.55
N LEU A 86 -5.00 -17.06 -9.32
CA LEU A 86 -4.77 -15.75 -9.94
C LEU A 86 -4.55 -14.62 -8.93
N SER A 87 -5.26 -14.64 -7.80
CA SER A 87 -5.07 -13.63 -6.76
C SER A 87 -3.75 -13.81 -6.02
N LEU A 88 -3.27 -15.05 -5.85
CA LEU A 88 -1.93 -15.34 -5.33
C LEU A 88 -0.83 -14.93 -6.33
N GLU A 89 -1.07 -15.13 -7.63
CA GLU A 89 -0.15 -14.68 -8.68
C GLU A 89 0.02 -13.14 -8.63
N ASP A 90 -1.06 -12.41 -8.39
CA ASP A 90 -1.03 -10.95 -8.25
C ASP A 90 -0.24 -10.44 -7.03
N VAL A 91 -0.10 -11.26 -5.98
CA VAL A 91 0.78 -10.97 -4.84
C VAL A 91 2.23 -10.89 -5.31
N LEU A 92 2.67 -11.83 -6.16
CA LEU A 92 4.06 -11.91 -6.64
C LEU A 92 4.33 -10.99 -7.85
N ASN A 93 3.31 -10.61 -8.60
CA ASN A 93 3.41 -9.76 -9.80
C ASN A 93 3.60 -8.27 -9.46
N VAL A 94 4.75 -7.90 -8.90
CA VAL A 94 5.04 -6.53 -8.45
C VAL A 94 5.73 -5.68 -9.56
N PRO A 95 5.34 -4.41 -9.79
CA PRO A 95 4.17 -3.75 -9.25
C PRO A 95 2.87 -4.12 -9.99
N GLN A 96 1.82 -4.42 -9.23
CA GLN A 96 0.45 -4.49 -9.69
C GLN A 96 -0.29 -3.18 -9.44
N ARG A 97 -1.22 -2.86 -10.34
CA ARG A 97 -2.11 -1.69 -10.25
C ARG A 97 -3.09 -1.90 -9.10
N SER A 98 -3.40 -0.84 -8.34
CA SER A 98 -4.40 -0.94 -7.28
C SER A 98 -5.75 -1.39 -7.83
N LYS A 99 -6.36 -2.38 -7.19
CA LYS A 99 -7.64 -2.98 -7.61
C LYS A 99 -8.31 -3.68 -6.43
N MET A 100 -9.60 -3.91 -6.57
CA MET A 100 -10.37 -4.78 -5.69
C MET A 100 -11.08 -5.84 -6.53
N GLU A 101 -11.09 -7.07 -6.05
CA GLU A 101 -11.80 -8.20 -6.63
C GLU A 101 -12.61 -8.91 -5.55
N ASP A 102 -13.91 -9.02 -5.76
CA ASP A 102 -14.80 -9.78 -4.90
C ASP A 102 -14.83 -11.24 -5.35
N TYR A 103 -14.48 -12.15 -4.45
CA TYR A 103 -14.60 -13.59 -4.64
C TYR A 103 -15.76 -14.15 -3.80
N GLU A 104 -16.15 -15.39 -4.07
CA GLU A 104 -17.28 -16.01 -3.40
C GLU A 104 -17.11 -16.06 -1.88
N HIS A 105 -15.88 -16.25 -1.36
CA HIS A 105 -15.60 -16.47 0.07
C HIS A 105 -14.71 -15.41 0.75
N TYR A 106 -14.11 -14.53 -0.03
CA TYR A 106 -13.21 -13.48 0.44
C TYR A 106 -13.24 -12.32 -0.55
N ALA A 107 -12.58 -11.23 -0.21
CA ALA A 107 -12.29 -10.19 -1.17
C ALA A 107 -10.80 -9.86 -1.12
N PHE A 108 -10.29 -9.38 -2.26
CA PHE A 108 -8.88 -9.15 -2.51
C PHE A 108 -8.69 -7.69 -2.88
N LEU A 109 -7.77 -7.01 -2.20
CA LEU A 109 -7.25 -5.72 -2.63
C LEU A 109 -5.76 -5.83 -2.91
N THR A 110 -5.31 -5.09 -3.91
CA THR A 110 -3.92 -4.68 -4.01
C THR A 110 -3.87 -3.16 -3.98
N PHE A 111 -2.96 -2.61 -3.19
CA PHE A 111 -2.73 -1.17 -3.07
C PHE A 111 -1.26 -0.89 -2.76
N ARG A 112 -0.97 0.38 -2.48
CA ARG A 112 0.39 0.88 -2.30
C ARG A 112 0.48 1.69 -1.03
N THR A 113 1.59 1.52 -0.32
CA THR A 113 2.07 2.46 0.70
C THR A 113 3.18 3.30 0.08
N ALA A 114 3.47 4.46 0.67
CA ALA A 114 4.57 5.32 0.26
C ALA A 114 5.39 5.74 1.46
N PHE A 115 6.71 5.86 1.29
CA PHE A 115 7.62 6.30 2.34
C PHE A 115 8.85 6.98 1.75
N MET A 116 9.55 7.75 2.59
CA MET A 116 10.83 8.36 2.27
C MET A 116 11.96 7.43 2.75
N GLU A 117 12.73 6.84 1.83
CA GLU A 117 13.92 6.06 2.21
C GLU A 117 15.12 6.99 2.51
N ALA A 118 15.20 8.10 1.78
CA ALA A 118 16.17 9.16 1.95
C ALA A 118 15.57 10.49 1.46
N PRO A 119 16.18 11.65 1.76
CA PRO A 119 15.78 12.91 1.13
C PRO A 119 15.73 12.75 -0.39
N GLN A 120 14.66 13.22 -1.03
CA GLN A 120 14.41 13.08 -2.48
C GLN A 120 14.23 11.64 -3.01
N HIS A 121 14.26 10.61 -2.15
CA HIS A 121 14.06 9.22 -2.55
C HIS A 121 12.75 8.65 -1.99
N VAL A 122 11.70 8.82 -2.79
CA VAL A 122 10.37 8.26 -2.52
C VAL A 122 10.32 6.81 -2.98
N CYS A 123 9.99 5.93 -2.06
CA CYS A 123 9.74 4.52 -2.30
C CYS A 123 8.25 4.22 -2.15
N MET A 124 7.80 3.17 -2.84
CA MET A 124 6.44 2.67 -2.75
C MET A 124 6.46 1.16 -2.71
N GLU A 125 5.65 0.61 -1.84
CA GLU A 125 5.58 -0.82 -1.59
C GLU A 125 4.19 -1.32 -1.96
N GLN A 126 4.11 -2.52 -2.53
CA GLN A 126 2.84 -3.21 -2.78
C GLN A 126 2.35 -3.89 -1.51
N VAL A 127 1.10 -3.64 -1.16
CA VAL A 127 0.40 -4.48 -0.18
C VAL A 127 -0.73 -5.21 -0.89
N SER A 128 -0.74 -6.52 -0.73
CA SER A 128 -1.84 -7.39 -1.12
C SER A 128 -2.61 -7.84 0.11
N LEU A 129 -3.90 -7.53 0.16
CA LEU A 129 -4.78 -7.77 1.30
C LEU A 129 -5.91 -8.70 0.89
N PHE A 130 -6.11 -9.76 1.67
CA PHE A 130 -7.27 -10.64 1.57
C PHE A 130 -8.07 -10.51 2.85
N TRP A 131 -9.40 -10.46 2.76
CA TRP A 131 -10.22 -10.59 3.96
C TRP A 131 -11.43 -11.47 3.73
N GLY A 132 -11.74 -12.27 4.74
CA GLY A 132 -12.95 -13.08 4.82
C GLY A 132 -13.77 -12.69 6.05
N THR A 133 -14.58 -13.62 6.55
CA THR A 133 -15.52 -13.36 7.66
C THR A 133 -14.82 -13.01 8.98
N SER A 134 -13.71 -13.68 9.29
CA SER A 134 -13.00 -13.58 10.58
C SER A 134 -11.49 -13.51 10.43
N TYR A 135 -10.99 -13.19 9.23
CA TYR A 135 -9.56 -13.10 8.99
C TYR A 135 -9.19 -11.98 8.01
N VAL A 136 -7.97 -11.50 8.16
CA VAL A 136 -7.29 -10.63 7.20
C VAL A 136 -5.89 -11.20 6.96
N LEU A 137 -5.48 -11.29 5.71
CA LEU A 137 -4.12 -11.65 5.31
C LEU A 137 -3.50 -10.44 4.62
N THR A 138 -2.32 -10.03 5.04
CA THR A 138 -1.53 -9.00 4.35
C THR A 138 -0.20 -9.59 3.88
N PHE A 139 0.16 -9.27 2.65
CA PHE A 139 1.40 -9.67 2.01
C PHE A 139 2.11 -8.39 1.56
N GLN A 140 3.29 -8.17 2.13
CA GLN A 140 4.11 -6.98 1.98
C GLN A 140 5.39 -7.34 1.24
N ASP A 141 5.74 -6.60 0.18
CA ASP A 141 6.93 -6.91 -0.63
C ASP A 141 8.23 -6.34 -0.04
N GLU A 142 8.14 -5.40 0.89
CA GLU A 142 9.26 -4.86 1.67
C GLU A 142 9.19 -5.38 3.12
N ALA A 143 10.33 -5.65 3.74
CA ALA A 143 10.37 -6.24 5.08
C ALA A 143 10.67 -5.23 6.19
N GLU A 144 11.17 -4.04 5.81
CA GLU A 144 11.71 -3.05 6.75
C GLU A 144 10.73 -1.90 7.06
N HIS A 145 9.85 -1.54 6.13
CA HIS A 145 8.94 -0.40 6.27
C HIS A 145 7.51 -0.90 6.47
N ASP A 146 6.92 -0.65 7.65
CA ASP A 146 5.55 -1.08 7.97
C ASP A 146 4.64 0.15 8.18
N ALA A 147 3.71 0.39 7.24
CA ALA A 147 2.69 1.43 7.38
C ALA A 147 1.62 1.08 8.43
N PHE A 148 1.60 -0.15 8.95
CA PHE A 148 0.52 -0.67 9.78
C PHE A 148 0.81 -0.68 11.28
N GLU A 149 1.97 -0.24 11.75
CA GLU A 149 2.26 -0.11 13.19
C GLU A 149 1.22 0.77 13.94
N PRO A 150 0.66 1.86 13.37
CA PRO A 150 -0.45 2.58 13.99
C PRO A 150 -1.70 1.70 14.18
N VAL A 151 -2.01 0.80 13.24
CA VAL A 151 -3.12 -0.17 13.33
C VAL A 151 -2.83 -1.20 14.41
N ARG A 152 -1.63 -1.79 14.42
CA ARG A 152 -1.17 -2.72 15.47
C ARG A 152 -1.30 -2.09 16.85
N ASN A 153 -0.86 -0.84 17.01
CA ASN A 153 -0.96 -0.12 18.27
C ASN A 153 -2.40 0.14 18.72
N ARG A 154 -3.32 0.45 17.78
CA ARG A 154 -4.76 0.57 18.09
C ARG A 154 -5.32 -0.75 18.60
N ILE A 155 -4.95 -1.88 17.98
CA ILE A 155 -5.33 -3.21 18.44
C ILE A 155 -4.69 -3.47 19.81
N ARG A 156 -3.36 -3.48 19.94
CA ARG A 156 -2.58 -3.78 21.15
C ARG A 156 -3.07 -3.03 22.40
N HIS A 157 -3.39 -1.75 22.26
CA HIS A 157 -3.79 -0.88 23.38
C HIS A 157 -5.31 -0.65 23.49
N ARG A 158 -6.14 -1.37 22.70
CA ARG A 158 -7.60 -1.22 22.68
C ARG A 158 -8.03 0.24 22.47
N ARG A 159 -7.36 0.97 21.57
CA ARG A 159 -7.70 2.36 21.24
C ARG A 159 -8.82 2.38 20.20
N GLY A 160 -9.77 3.30 20.38
CA GLY A 160 -10.95 3.39 19.54
C GLY A 160 -11.82 2.14 19.60
N HIS A 161 -12.45 1.79 18.48
CA HIS A 161 -13.40 0.68 18.40
C HIS A 161 -12.91 -0.51 17.57
N ILE A 162 -11.62 -0.57 17.20
CA ILE A 162 -11.10 -1.59 16.28
C ILE A 162 -11.37 -3.02 16.75
N ARG A 163 -11.20 -3.31 18.06
CA ARG A 163 -11.48 -4.65 18.62
C ARG A 163 -12.96 -5.01 18.70
N GLN A 164 -13.85 -4.05 18.50
CA GLN A 164 -15.31 -4.25 18.53
C GLN A 164 -15.88 -4.55 17.14
N HIS A 165 -15.07 -4.39 16.09
CA HIS A 165 -15.47 -4.61 14.71
C HIS A 165 -14.85 -5.90 14.15
N GLY A 166 -15.37 -6.33 12.99
CA GLY A 166 -14.91 -7.53 12.30
C GLY A 166 -13.73 -7.28 11.36
N ALA A 167 -13.42 -8.29 10.56
CA ALA A 167 -12.33 -8.28 9.59
C ALA A 167 -12.49 -7.21 8.49
N ASP A 168 -13.73 -6.85 8.14
CA ASP A 168 -14.05 -5.78 7.19
C ASP A 168 -13.54 -4.41 7.66
N TYR A 169 -13.75 -4.09 8.95
CA TYR A 169 -13.23 -2.87 9.53
C TYR A 169 -11.70 -2.88 9.63
N LEU A 170 -11.08 -4.03 9.89
CA LEU A 170 -9.62 -4.14 9.86
C LEU A 170 -9.07 -3.91 8.46
N ALA A 171 -9.70 -4.48 7.42
CA ALA A 171 -9.33 -4.24 6.04
C ALA A 171 -9.41 -2.76 5.68
N TYR A 172 -10.49 -2.07 6.11
CA TYR A 172 -10.58 -0.61 6.03
C TYR A 172 -9.41 0.07 6.77
N ALA A 173 -9.17 -0.28 8.04
CA ALA A 173 -8.18 0.40 8.87
C ALA A 173 -6.74 0.26 8.35
N LEU A 174 -6.44 -0.84 7.66
CA LEU A 174 -5.16 -1.06 6.97
C LEU A 174 -5.08 -0.25 5.68
N LEU A 175 -6.15 -0.23 4.88
CA LEU A 175 -6.22 0.59 3.67
C LEU A 175 -6.09 2.09 3.98
N ASP A 176 -6.75 2.55 5.04
CA ASP A 176 -6.69 3.91 5.58
C ASP A 176 -5.25 4.28 5.94
N ALA A 177 -4.57 3.45 6.73
CA ALA A 177 -3.16 3.65 7.09
C ALA A 177 -2.24 3.69 5.87
N ALA A 178 -2.53 2.90 4.83
CA ALA A 178 -1.76 2.91 3.59
C ALA A 178 -1.98 4.19 2.77
N ILE A 179 -3.21 4.70 2.70
CA ILE A 179 -3.50 5.98 2.04
C ILE A 179 -2.85 7.12 2.83
N ASP A 180 -2.95 7.10 4.16
CA ASP A 180 -2.38 8.12 5.03
C ASP A 180 -0.85 8.18 4.96
N SER A 181 -0.18 7.06 4.62
CA SER A 181 1.28 7.02 4.41
C SER A 181 1.77 7.97 3.32
N PHE A 182 0.89 8.42 2.41
CA PHE A 182 1.24 9.40 1.38
C PHE A 182 1.40 10.82 1.94
N PHE A 183 0.74 11.20 3.03
CA PHE A 183 0.78 12.58 3.53
C PHE A 183 2.19 13.01 3.97
N PRO A 184 2.94 12.23 4.79
CA PRO A 184 4.32 12.59 5.14
C PRO A 184 5.25 12.72 3.93
N VAL A 185 5.03 11.90 2.89
CA VAL A 185 5.77 11.99 1.63
C VAL A 185 5.44 13.30 0.91
N LEU A 186 4.15 13.66 0.82
CA LEU A 186 3.73 14.92 0.22
C LEU A 186 4.24 16.13 0.97
N GLU A 187 4.22 16.13 2.30
CA GLU A 187 4.79 17.20 3.13
C GLU A 187 6.26 17.43 2.78
N THR A 188 7.05 16.36 2.73
CA THR A 188 8.49 16.43 2.37
C THR A 188 8.68 16.99 0.95
N LEU A 189 7.90 16.52 -0.03
CA LEU A 189 7.97 17.03 -1.41
C LEU A 189 7.51 18.49 -1.53
N GLY A 190 6.57 18.92 -0.68
CA GLY A 190 6.14 20.30 -0.57
C GLY A 190 7.28 21.21 -0.12
N GLU A 191 7.96 20.84 0.97
CA GLU A 191 9.14 21.57 1.46
C GLU A 191 10.25 21.64 0.40
N GLU A 192 10.48 20.56 -0.35
CA GLU A 192 11.44 20.53 -1.46
C GLU A 192 11.05 21.49 -2.60
N LEU A 193 9.76 21.59 -2.93
CA LEU A 193 9.28 22.53 -3.96
C LEU A 193 9.45 23.99 -3.52
N GLU A 194 9.15 24.31 -2.26
CA GLU A 194 9.35 25.65 -1.70
C GLU A 194 10.84 26.05 -1.73
N ALA A 195 11.73 25.13 -1.38
CA ALA A 195 13.17 25.35 -1.47
C ALA A 195 13.64 25.59 -2.91
N LEU A 196 13.07 24.86 -3.88
CA LEU A 196 13.36 25.06 -5.30
C LEU A 196 12.84 26.40 -5.82
N GLU A 197 11.68 26.85 -5.36
CA GLU A 197 11.13 28.17 -5.69
C GLU A 197 12.09 29.28 -5.29
N GLU A 198 12.58 29.25 -4.05
CA GLU A 198 13.55 30.23 -3.56
C GLU A 198 14.87 30.19 -4.37
N ALA A 199 15.33 28.99 -4.74
CA ALA A 199 16.55 28.80 -5.54
C ALA A 199 16.41 29.38 -6.96
N VAL A 200 15.26 29.18 -7.60
CA VAL A 200 14.97 29.71 -8.95
C VAL A 200 14.95 31.24 -8.95
N LEU A 201 14.40 31.86 -7.91
CA LEU A 201 14.29 33.33 -7.81
C LEU A 201 15.62 34.02 -7.51
N LYS A 202 16.50 33.40 -6.71
CA LYS A 202 17.77 34.01 -6.30
C LYS A 202 18.88 33.87 -7.36
N ALA A 203 19.26 32.64 -7.68
CA ALA A 203 20.40 32.35 -8.53
C ALA A 203 20.25 30.95 -9.15
N PRO A 204 19.43 30.80 -10.20
CA PRO A 204 19.14 29.50 -10.78
C PRO A 204 20.41 28.88 -11.37
N THR A 205 20.68 27.62 -11.03
CA THR A 205 21.79 26.84 -11.56
C THR A 205 21.29 25.63 -12.35
N ARG A 206 22.20 24.93 -13.03
CA ARG A 206 21.86 23.69 -13.72
C ARG A 206 21.31 22.64 -12.75
N GLU A 207 21.85 22.58 -11.54
CA GLU A 207 21.40 21.70 -10.46
C GLU A 207 19.95 22.01 -10.07
N THR A 208 19.54 23.28 -10.05
CA THR A 208 18.14 23.68 -9.81
C THR A 208 17.20 23.06 -10.85
N MET A 209 17.54 23.15 -12.13
CA MET A 209 16.76 22.55 -13.22
C MET A 209 16.70 21.03 -13.12
N GLU A 210 17.82 20.37 -12.78
CA GLU A 210 17.88 18.92 -12.61
C GLU A 210 17.00 18.46 -11.43
N ALA A 211 16.98 19.22 -10.33
CA ALA A 211 16.12 18.96 -9.18
C ALA A 211 14.62 19.19 -9.51
N ILE A 212 14.26 20.25 -10.24
CA ILE A 212 12.88 20.47 -10.73
C ILE A 212 12.43 19.29 -11.61
N HIS A 213 13.31 18.79 -12.49
CA HIS A 213 12.99 17.61 -13.29
C HIS A 213 12.85 16.34 -12.44
N ALA A 214 13.67 16.14 -11.42
CA ALA A 214 13.60 15.00 -10.53
C ALA A 214 12.26 14.99 -9.77
N ILE A 215 11.89 16.09 -9.11
CA ILE A 215 10.66 16.16 -8.33
C ILE A 215 9.42 16.00 -9.22
N ARG A 216 9.39 16.60 -10.43
CA ARG A 216 8.29 16.41 -11.39
C ARG A 216 8.12 14.95 -11.83
N ARG A 217 9.22 14.21 -11.98
CA ARG A 217 9.17 12.78 -12.28
C ARG A 217 8.60 12.00 -11.11
N THR A 218 9.02 12.30 -9.89
CA THR A 218 8.50 11.70 -8.65
C THR A 218 7.00 11.95 -8.50
N LEU A 219 6.54 13.20 -8.61
CA LEU A 219 5.12 13.58 -8.57
C LEU A 219 4.30 12.88 -9.66
N THR A 220 4.85 12.74 -10.87
CA THR A 220 4.20 11.99 -11.95
C THR A 220 4.10 10.50 -11.64
N HIS A 221 5.12 9.94 -11.01
CA HIS A 221 5.11 8.55 -10.62
C HIS A 221 4.06 8.30 -9.52
N LEU A 222 4.06 9.11 -8.46
CA LEU A 222 3.09 9.05 -7.37
C LEU A 222 1.66 9.14 -7.90
N ARG A 223 1.34 10.14 -8.72
CA ARG A 223 0.00 10.29 -9.32
C ARG A 223 -0.44 9.02 -10.05
N ARG A 224 0.43 8.41 -10.87
CA ARG A 224 0.11 7.19 -11.61
C ARG A 224 -0.20 6.01 -10.67
N VAL A 225 0.43 5.99 -9.49
CA VAL A 225 0.26 4.94 -8.50
C VAL A 225 -1.00 5.13 -7.66
N ILE A 226 -1.27 6.34 -7.17
CA ILE A 226 -2.43 6.60 -6.31
C ILE A 226 -3.75 6.70 -7.08
N TRP A 227 -3.73 7.12 -8.36
CA TRP A 227 -4.96 7.32 -9.13
C TRP A 227 -5.86 6.07 -9.21
N PRO A 228 -5.33 4.86 -9.49
CA PRO A 228 -6.12 3.63 -9.41
C PRO A 228 -6.77 3.36 -8.05
N THR A 229 -6.15 3.80 -6.95
CA THR A 229 -6.67 3.62 -5.59
C THR A 229 -8.03 4.29 -5.43
N ARG A 230 -8.29 5.41 -6.12
CA ARG A 230 -9.61 6.07 -6.11
C ARG A 230 -10.73 5.14 -6.58
N GLU A 231 -10.53 4.50 -7.73
CA GLU A 231 -11.52 3.57 -8.29
C GLU A 231 -11.69 2.32 -7.42
N MET A 232 -10.59 1.85 -6.83
CA MET A 232 -10.60 0.71 -5.94
C MET A 232 -11.35 1.00 -4.62
N VAL A 233 -11.09 2.14 -3.96
CA VAL A 233 -11.84 2.56 -2.76
C VAL A 233 -13.31 2.80 -3.09
N HIS A 234 -13.60 3.39 -4.25
CA HIS A 234 -14.98 3.55 -4.72
C HIS A 234 -15.68 2.20 -4.88
N ALA A 235 -15.03 1.23 -5.53
CA ALA A 235 -15.55 -0.13 -5.66
C ALA A 235 -15.75 -0.79 -4.29
N PHE A 236 -14.82 -0.59 -3.35
CA PHE A 236 -14.89 -1.13 -2.00
C PHE A 236 -16.07 -0.56 -1.21
N ALA A 237 -16.29 0.75 -1.25
CA ALA A 237 -17.42 1.41 -0.59
C ALA A 237 -18.79 0.93 -1.11
N HIS A 238 -18.86 0.55 -2.39
CA HIS A 238 -20.08 0.13 -3.08
C HIS A 238 -20.22 -1.39 -3.27
N SER A 239 -19.25 -2.19 -2.83
CA SER A 239 -19.32 -3.66 -2.94
C SER A 239 -20.59 -4.18 -2.26
N GLU A 240 -21.38 -5.02 -2.92
CA GLU A 240 -22.59 -5.62 -2.33
C GLU A 240 -22.28 -6.85 -1.46
N SER A 241 -21.01 -7.10 -1.17
CA SER A 241 -20.56 -8.24 -0.36
C SER A 241 -21.25 -8.28 1.01
N GLU A 242 -21.82 -9.44 1.35
CA GLU A 242 -22.45 -9.71 2.64
C GLU A 242 -21.46 -9.59 3.82
N ARG A 243 -20.15 -9.64 3.54
CA ARG A 243 -19.07 -9.48 4.52
C ARG A 243 -18.87 -8.04 4.95
N MET A 244 -19.41 -7.08 4.21
CA MET A 244 -19.27 -5.65 4.48
C MET A 244 -20.38 -5.17 5.42
N THR A 245 -20.01 -4.69 6.60
CA THR A 245 -21.00 -4.05 7.48
C THR A 245 -21.33 -2.63 7.00
N GLY A 246 -22.58 -2.19 7.26
CA GLY A 246 -23.02 -0.83 6.92
C GLY A 246 -22.20 0.26 7.64
N SER A 247 -21.67 -0.03 8.82
CA SER A 247 -20.75 0.84 9.56
C SER A 247 -19.43 1.06 8.82
N THR A 248 -18.82 -0.01 8.29
CA THR A 248 -17.53 0.06 7.55
C THR A 248 -17.65 0.93 6.30
N ARG A 249 -18.81 0.92 5.62
CA ARG A 249 -19.06 1.76 4.44
C ARG A 249 -18.98 3.27 4.72
N VAL A 250 -19.30 3.71 5.93
CA VAL A 250 -19.19 5.12 6.30
C VAL A 250 -17.72 5.52 6.36
N PHE A 251 -16.89 4.69 6.96
CA PHE A 251 -15.45 4.90 7.05
C PHE A 251 -14.74 4.83 5.68
N LEU A 252 -15.22 3.99 4.76
CA LEU A 252 -14.68 3.93 3.40
C LEU A 252 -14.91 5.22 2.59
N ARG A 253 -15.91 6.03 2.93
CA ARG A 253 -16.09 7.36 2.31
C ARG A 253 -15.00 8.33 2.75
N ASP A 254 -14.58 8.25 4.00
CA ASP A 254 -13.46 9.04 4.54
C ASP A 254 -12.15 8.66 3.82
N CYS A 255 -11.87 7.37 3.66
CA CYS A 255 -10.74 6.91 2.83
C CYS A 255 -10.81 7.45 1.40
N TYR A 256 -12.00 7.49 0.80
CA TYR A 256 -12.18 8.02 -0.55
C TYR A 256 -11.82 9.52 -0.61
N ASP A 257 -12.27 10.29 0.38
CA ASP A 257 -11.95 11.71 0.49
C ASP A 257 -10.44 11.93 0.72
N HIS A 258 -9.77 11.10 1.52
CA HIS A 258 -8.31 11.15 1.68
C HIS A 258 -7.58 10.89 0.36
N VAL A 259 -8.03 9.93 -0.45
CA VAL A 259 -7.44 9.68 -1.78
C VAL A 259 -7.61 10.90 -2.69
N LEU A 260 -8.76 11.56 -2.67
CA LEU A 260 -8.98 12.79 -3.43
C LEU A 260 -8.05 13.90 -2.96
N GLN A 261 -7.89 14.07 -1.66
CA GLN A 261 -6.99 15.07 -1.09
C GLN A 261 -5.53 14.83 -1.54
N VAL A 262 -5.04 13.58 -1.49
CA VAL A 262 -3.71 13.22 -1.98
C VAL A 262 -3.56 13.56 -3.47
N LEU A 263 -4.58 13.29 -4.28
CA LEU A 263 -4.59 13.62 -5.70
C LEU A 263 -4.56 15.13 -5.95
N ASP A 264 -5.35 15.92 -5.21
CA ASP A 264 -5.41 17.37 -5.37
C ASP A 264 -4.09 18.06 -5.00
N VAL A 265 -3.43 17.59 -3.93
CA VAL A 265 -2.09 18.06 -3.55
C VAL A 265 -1.07 17.71 -4.62
N LEU A 266 -1.10 16.48 -5.15
CA LEU A 266 -0.21 16.07 -6.25
C LEU A 266 -0.39 16.91 -7.51
N GLU A 267 -1.62 17.27 -7.88
CA GLU A 267 -1.88 18.16 -9.01
C GLU A 267 -1.30 19.55 -8.76
N SER A 268 -1.55 20.12 -7.58
CA SER A 268 -1.03 21.44 -7.19
C SER A 268 0.50 21.49 -7.26
N TYR A 269 1.18 20.46 -6.76
CA TYR A 269 2.63 20.34 -6.81
C TYR A 269 3.18 20.15 -8.22
N ARG A 270 2.46 19.43 -9.09
CA ARG A 270 2.85 19.26 -10.49
C ARG A 270 2.77 20.58 -11.25
N ASP A 271 1.73 21.37 -11.00
CA ASP A 271 1.53 22.68 -11.61
C ASP A 271 2.61 23.65 -11.14
N LEU A 272 2.89 23.69 -9.82
CA LEU A 272 4.00 24.47 -9.26
C LEU A 272 5.34 24.09 -9.89
N GLY A 273 5.65 22.79 -9.98
CA GLY A 273 6.87 22.33 -10.65
C GLY A 273 6.94 22.73 -12.14
N GLY A 274 5.80 22.86 -12.82
CA GLY A 274 5.69 23.43 -14.15
C GLY A 274 6.08 24.91 -14.19
N SER A 275 5.46 25.72 -13.32
CA SER A 275 5.72 27.15 -13.19
C SER A 275 7.17 27.45 -12.79
N LEU A 276 7.78 26.64 -11.93
CA LEU A 276 9.20 26.77 -11.56
C LEU A 276 10.14 26.59 -12.76
N MET A 277 9.84 25.63 -13.64
CA MET A 277 10.62 25.43 -14.86
C MET A 277 10.50 26.62 -15.82
N GLU A 278 9.30 27.18 -15.99
CA GLU A 278 9.08 28.37 -16.83
C GLU A 278 9.80 29.61 -16.27
N THR A 279 9.77 29.77 -14.94
CA THR A 279 10.47 30.85 -14.24
C THR A 279 11.98 30.71 -14.39
N TYR A 280 12.51 29.49 -14.24
CA TYR A 280 13.93 29.17 -14.48
C TYR A 280 14.38 29.56 -15.90
N LEU A 281 13.61 29.17 -16.92
CA LEU A 281 13.92 29.51 -18.32
C LEU A 281 13.89 31.02 -18.57
N SER A 282 12.92 31.71 -17.96
CA SER A 282 12.82 33.17 -18.04
C SER A 282 14.03 33.85 -17.40
N ALA A 283 14.41 33.45 -16.18
CA ALA A 283 15.56 34.02 -15.46
C ALA A 283 16.90 33.80 -16.18
N GLN A 284 17.07 32.69 -16.89
CA GLN A 284 18.24 32.45 -17.76
C GLN A 284 18.22 33.33 -19.02
N SER A 285 17.05 33.64 -19.57
CA SER A 285 16.92 34.45 -20.80
C SER A 285 17.20 35.94 -20.58
N TYR A 286 17.08 36.43 -19.33
CA TYR A 286 17.40 37.82 -18.96
C TYR A 286 18.86 38.02 -18.52
N ARG A 287 19.71 36.98 -18.56
CA ARG A 287 21.18 37.06 -18.37
C ARG A 287 21.89 37.03 -19.70
#